data_AF-A0A1M5R9M6-F1
#
_entry.id   AF-A0A1M5R9M6-F1
#
_cell.length_a   1.000
_cell.length_b   1.000
_cell.length_c   1.000
_cell.angle_alpha   90.00
_cell.angle_beta   90.00
_cell.angle_gamma   90.00
#
_symmetry.space_group_name_H-M   'P 1'
#
loop_
_entity.id
_entity.type
_entity.pdbx_description
1 polymer ?
#
loop_
_entity_poly.entity_id
_entity_poly.type
_entity_poly.pdbx_seq_one_letter_code
_entity_poly.pdbx_strand_id
1 'polypeptide(L)'
;CIFPHTSWLLNLDISAQENRMFKFDTMHWCIIQLNYLEQAIREDAGHGNKYLQNLLELCKFIAEPTRVEPFEDVYEDLMAFSAEQIEAYRKEMEERRRLDAISTRKYTEELIKQQEEEIAEQKQAIEANRQELAANKQELAANKQELEAEKARADKYAAILRQHGLL
;
A
#
# COMPACT_ATOMS: atom_id res chain seq x y z
N CYS A 1 18.15 2.78 4.41
CA CYS A 1 19.60 2.85 4.20
C CYS A 1 20.09 1.47 3.81
N ILE A 2 20.66 1.34 2.61
CA ILE A 2 21.18 0.10 2.04
C ILE A 2 22.48 -0.22 2.77
N PHE A 3 22.55 -1.34 3.51
CA PHE A 3 23.75 -1.77 4.21
C PHE A 3 24.78 -2.32 3.20
N PRO A 4 25.98 -1.72 3.06
CA PRO A 4 26.99 -2.18 2.13
C PRO A 4 28.02 -3.03 2.89
N HIS A 5 27.70 -4.29 3.24
CA HIS A 5 28.65 -5.14 4.00
C HIS A 5 28.97 -6.50 3.40
N THR A 6 28.38 -6.89 2.27
CA THR A 6 28.67 -8.21 1.66
C THR A 6 29.93 -8.26 0.78
N SER A 7 30.60 -7.12 0.55
CA SER A 7 31.71 -7.06 -0.42
C SER A 7 33.09 -7.45 0.13
N TRP A 8 33.26 -7.63 1.44
CA TRP A 8 34.59 -7.81 2.05
C TRP A 8 34.88 -9.21 2.61
N LEU A 9 33.90 -10.13 2.62
CA LEU A 9 34.08 -11.53 3.02
C LEU A 9 34.82 -12.37 1.95
N LEU A 10 35.18 -11.79 0.80
CA LEU A 10 35.75 -12.51 -0.36
C LEU A 10 37.27 -12.41 -0.52
N ASN A 11 38.00 -11.78 0.42
CA ASN A 11 39.42 -11.42 0.21
C ASN A 11 40.34 -11.74 1.40
N LEU A 12 40.14 -12.88 2.07
CA LEU A 12 40.98 -13.27 3.20
C LEU A 12 41.67 -14.61 2.92
N ASP A 13 42.81 -14.51 2.25
CA ASP A 13 43.75 -15.60 2.01
C ASP A 13 45.13 -15.12 2.50
N ILE A 14 45.45 -15.26 3.80
CA ILE A 14 46.82 -14.98 4.28
C ILE A 14 47.30 -15.93 5.39
N SER A 15 48.53 -16.37 5.16
CA SER A 15 49.31 -17.46 5.74
C SER A 15 49.64 -17.41 7.25
N ALA A 16 50.00 -18.58 7.76
CA ALA A 16 50.07 -19.03 9.14
C ALA A 16 50.95 -18.26 10.17
N GLN A 17 51.71 -17.22 9.79
CA GLN A 17 52.43 -16.36 10.74
C GLN A 17 51.64 -15.10 11.14
N GLU A 18 50.69 -14.66 10.31
CA GLU A 18 49.79 -13.53 10.60
C GLU A 18 48.64 -13.94 11.53
N ASN A 19 48.45 -15.24 11.76
CA ASN A 19 47.32 -15.87 12.43
C ASN A 19 47.11 -15.42 13.90
N ARG A 20 48.14 -14.90 14.59
CA ARG A 20 47.98 -14.31 15.93
C ARG A 20 47.51 -12.86 15.89
N MET A 21 48.04 -12.06 14.97
CA MET A 21 47.65 -10.65 14.83
C MET A 21 46.26 -10.53 14.20
N PHE A 22 45.97 -11.37 13.20
CA PHE A 22 44.64 -11.54 12.62
C PHE A 22 43.62 -12.03 13.66
N LYS A 23 43.97 -12.97 14.54
CA LYS A 23 43.08 -13.37 15.66
C LYS A 23 42.74 -12.18 16.57
N PHE A 24 43.72 -11.33 16.89
CA PHE A 24 43.49 -10.16 17.75
C PHE A 24 42.66 -9.08 17.07
N ASP A 25 42.88 -8.81 15.78
CA ASP A 25 42.11 -7.83 15.02
C ASP A 25 40.69 -8.34 14.72
N THR A 26 40.54 -9.64 14.44
CA THR A 26 39.23 -10.28 14.25
C THR A 26 38.45 -10.35 15.56
N MET A 27 39.09 -10.66 16.70
CA MET A 27 38.46 -10.58 18.02
C MET A 27 38.07 -9.15 18.39
N HIS A 28 38.93 -8.15 18.17
CA HIS A 28 38.58 -6.74 18.40
C HIS A 28 37.40 -6.31 17.54
N TRP A 29 37.39 -6.72 16.27
CA TRP A 29 36.30 -6.41 15.36
C TRP A 29 35.00 -7.10 15.77
N CYS A 30 35.05 -8.38 16.19
CA CYS A 30 33.91 -9.08 16.77
C CYS A 30 33.39 -8.40 18.05
N ILE A 31 34.27 -7.90 18.93
CA ILE A 31 33.87 -7.16 20.15
C ILE A 31 33.18 -5.83 19.79
N ILE A 32 33.66 -5.12 18.76
CA ILE A 32 33.03 -3.88 18.29
C ILE A 32 31.65 -4.18 17.68
N GLN A 33 31.54 -5.23 16.86
CA GLN A 33 30.26 -5.67 16.29
C GLN A 33 29.29 -6.14 17.39
N LEU A 34 29.77 -6.85 18.42
CA LEU A 34 28.99 -7.27 19.59
C LEU A 34 28.37 -6.06 20.30
N ASN A 35 29.17 -5.03 20.59
CA ASN A 35 28.69 -3.83 21.27
C ASN A 35 27.63 -3.08 20.45
N TYR A 36 27.84 -2.99 19.13
CA TYR A 36 26.87 -2.39 18.21
C TYR A 36 25.56 -3.20 18.14
N LEU A 37 25.65 -4.53 18.10
CA LEU A 37 24.48 -5.42 18.08
C LEU A 37 23.70 -5.37 19.40
N GLU A 38 24.38 -5.39 20.55
CA GLU A 38 23.73 -5.24 21.86
C GLU A 38 23.03 -3.89 22.00
N GLN A 39 23.62 -2.83 21.47
CA GLN A 39 23.01 -1.51 21.47
C GLN A 39 21.80 -1.42 20.52
N ALA A 40 21.90 -1.97 19.32
CA ALA A 40 20.78 -2.05 18.38
C ALA A 40 19.59 -2.85 18.94
N ILE A 41 19.83 -3.96 19.66
CA ILE A 41 18.78 -4.75 20.33
C ILE A 41 18.11 -3.96 21.47
N ARG A 42 18.88 -3.15 22.21
CA ARG A 42 18.34 -2.30 23.29
C ARG A 42 17.50 -1.14 22.74
N GLU A 43 17.90 -0.56 21.62
CA GLU A 43 17.20 0.56 20.98
C GLU A 43 15.93 0.13 20.22
N ASP A 44 15.87 -1.12 19.74
CA ASP A 44 14.69 -1.71 19.06
C ASP A 44 13.55 -2.13 20.04
N ALA A 45 13.53 -1.56 21.25
CA ALA A 45 12.50 -1.74 22.28
C ALA A 45 12.11 -3.20 22.60
N GLY A 46 13.03 -4.15 22.41
CA GLY A 46 12.76 -5.56 22.70
C GLY A 46 11.77 -6.23 21.73
N HIS A 47 11.54 -5.68 20.54
CA HIS A 47 10.78 -6.37 19.49
C HIS A 47 11.61 -7.47 18.84
N GLY A 48 11.94 -8.49 19.63
CA GLY A 48 12.10 -9.89 19.20
C GLY A 48 12.76 -10.10 17.85
N ASN A 49 13.77 -9.30 17.50
CA ASN A 49 14.43 -9.43 16.22
C ASN A 49 15.34 -10.64 16.37
N LYS A 50 14.74 -11.80 16.11
CA LYS A 50 15.33 -13.10 16.36
C LYS A 50 16.67 -13.20 15.64
N TYR A 51 16.80 -12.54 14.48
CA TYR A 51 18.05 -12.38 13.75
C TYR A 51 19.14 -11.66 14.54
N LEU A 52 18.84 -10.52 15.18
CA LEU A 52 19.83 -9.78 15.98
C LEU A 52 20.24 -10.56 17.23
N GLN A 53 19.30 -11.23 17.91
CA GLN A 53 19.62 -12.09 19.06
C GLN A 53 20.49 -13.29 18.66
N ASN A 54 20.13 -13.91 17.56
CA ASN A 54 20.87 -15.00 16.93
C ASN A 54 22.29 -14.60 16.51
N LEU A 55 22.46 -13.41 15.94
CA LEU A 55 23.77 -12.86 15.58
C LEU A 55 24.60 -12.54 16.83
N LEU A 56 23.97 -12.04 17.89
CA LEU A 56 24.60 -11.78 19.18
C LEU A 56 25.11 -13.07 19.85
N GLU A 57 24.31 -14.13 19.86
CA GLU A 57 24.71 -15.44 20.38
C GLU A 57 25.89 -16.03 19.61
N LEU A 58 25.87 -15.95 18.28
CA LEU A 58 27.00 -16.39 17.45
C LEU A 58 28.27 -15.58 17.69
N CYS A 59 28.18 -14.26 17.78
CA CYS A 59 29.34 -13.44 18.05
C CYS A 59 29.91 -13.72 19.47
N LYS A 60 29.07 -14.03 20.46
CA LYS A 60 29.51 -14.48 21.79
C LYS A 60 30.22 -15.83 21.73
N PHE A 61 29.68 -16.76 20.94
CA PHE A 61 30.25 -18.09 20.71
C PHE A 61 31.61 -18.05 20.00
N ILE A 62 31.81 -17.13 19.05
CA ILE A 62 33.09 -16.95 18.33
C ILE A 62 34.14 -16.23 19.21
N ALA A 63 33.70 -15.34 20.10
CA ALA A 63 34.57 -14.59 21.00
C ALA A 63 35.11 -15.41 22.19
N GLU A 64 34.71 -16.67 22.37
CA GLU A 64 35.19 -17.52 23.45
C GLU A 64 36.69 -17.84 23.31
N PRO A 65 37.55 -17.40 24.25
CA PRO A 65 39.00 -17.46 24.11
C PRO A 65 39.61 -18.87 24.21
N THR A 66 38.80 -19.87 24.59
CA THR A 66 39.24 -21.27 24.82
C THR A 66 39.05 -22.18 23.61
N ARG A 67 38.46 -21.71 22.51
CA ARG A 67 38.13 -22.56 21.35
C ARG A 67 39.32 -22.73 20.39
N VAL A 68 39.67 -23.98 20.08
CA VAL A 68 40.81 -24.40 19.24
C VAL A 68 40.34 -25.14 17.98
N GLU A 69 39.12 -24.88 17.53
CA GLU A 69 38.62 -25.47 16.28
C GLU A 69 39.21 -24.75 15.05
N PRO A 70 39.37 -25.44 13.91
CA PRO A 70 39.85 -24.82 12.68
C PRO A 70 38.91 -23.70 12.26
N PHE A 71 39.46 -22.56 11.88
CA PHE A 71 38.69 -21.36 11.52
C PHE A 71 37.71 -21.60 10.36
N GLU A 72 37.99 -22.57 9.47
CA GLU A 72 37.15 -22.98 8.35
C GLU A 72 35.75 -23.47 8.76
N ASP A 73 35.64 -24.37 9.74
CA ASP A 73 34.36 -25.00 10.09
C ASP A 73 33.39 -23.98 10.74
N VAL A 74 33.94 -23.07 11.55
CA VAL A 74 33.20 -21.97 12.18
C VAL A 74 32.69 -20.97 11.14
N TYR A 75 33.44 -20.79 10.04
CA TYR A 75 33.06 -19.87 8.97
C TYR A 75 31.93 -20.43 8.09
N GLU A 76 31.95 -21.73 7.78
CA GLU A 76 30.86 -22.39 7.04
C GLU A 76 29.53 -22.34 7.81
N ASP A 77 29.55 -22.65 9.11
CA ASP A 77 28.36 -22.58 9.97
C ASP A 77 27.81 -21.14 10.08
N LEU A 78 28.70 -20.14 10.18
CA LEU A 78 28.31 -18.72 10.21
C LEU A 78 27.65 -18.29 8.89
N MET A 79 28.22 -18.71 7.75
CA MET A 79 27.70 -18.41 6.43
C MET A 79 26.34 -19.09 6.19
N ALA A 80 26.19 -20.36 6.59
CA ALA A 80 24.93 -21.09 6.53
C ALA A 80 23.83 -20.42 7.38
N PHE A 81 24.17 -20.05 8.61
CA PHE A 81 23.23 -19.35 9.48
C PHE A 81 22.82 -17.98 8.92
N SER A 82 23.78 -17.21 8.39
CA SER A 82 23.47 -15.92 7.77
C SER A 82 22.56 -16.11 6.55
N ALA A 83 22.74 -17.18 5.77
CA ALA A 83 21.92 -17.48 4.60
C ALA A 83 20.48 -17.82 4.98
N GLU A 84 20.27 -18.66 5.99
CA GLU A 84 18.94 -19.02 6.49
C GLU A 84 18.17 -17.79 6.98
N GLN A 85 18.86 -16.89 7.69
CA GLN A 85 18.25 -15.67 8.20
C GLN A 85 17.90 -14.68 7.08
N ILE A 86 18.75 -14.56 6.06
CA ILE A 86 18.48 -13.75 4.86
C ILE A 86 17.27 -14.32 4.11
N GLU A 87 17.12 -15.64 4.03
CA GLU A 87 15.93 -16.27 3.43
C GLU A 87 14.66 -16.05 4.26
N ALA A 88 14.74 -16.16 5.59
CA ALA A 88 13.62 -15.88 6.47
C ALA A 88 13.14 -14.42 6.31
N TYR A 89 14.08 -13.46 6.31
CA TYR A 89 13.77 -12.06 6.09
C TYR A 89 13.19 -11.79 4.70
N ARG A 90 13.71 -12.43 3.64
CA ARG A 90 13.15 -12.32 2.29
C ARG A 90 11.70 -12.80 2.23
N LYS A 91 11.39 -13.95 2.84
CA LYS A 91 10.02 -14.49 2.91
C LYS A 91 9.08 -13.56 3.66
N GLU A 92 9.52 -13.01 4.79
CA GLU A 92 8.70 -12.06 5.56
C GLU A 92 8.40 -10.78 4.76
N MET A 93 9.42 -10.23 4.08
CA MET A 93 9.25 -9.04 3.24
C MET A 93 8.39 -9.28 2.01
N GLU A 94 8.38 -10.50 1.48
CA GLU A 94 7.51 -10.90 0.38
C GLU A 94 6.05 -11.07 0.83
N GLU A 95 5.83 -11.66 2.01
CA GLU A 95 4.49 -11.77 2.59
C GLU A 95 3.90 -10.40 2.96
N ARG A 96 4.71 -9.47 3.49
CA ARG A 96 4.28 -8.07 3.71
C ARG A 96 3.87 -7.39 2.40
N ARG A 97 4.65 -7.54 1.32
CA ARG A 97 4.29 -7.02 -0.01
C ARG A 97 3.00 -7.63 -0.54
N ARG A 98 2.79 -8.93 -0.31
CA ARG A 98 1.58 -9.64 -0.71
C ARG A 98 0.35 -9.10 0.03
N LEU A 99 0.44 -8.91 1.34
CA LEU A 99 -0.64 -8.36 2.15
C LEU A 99 -1.00 -6.93 1.74
N ASP A 100 0.00 -6.10 1.45
CA ASP A 100 -0.21 -4.73 0.98
C ASP A 100 -0.91 -4.68 -0.39
N ALA A 101 -0.52 -5.57 -1.31
CA ALA A 101 -1.17 -5.73 -2.61
C ALA A 101 -2.63 -6.20 -2.46
N ILE A 102 -2.92 -7.14 -1.56
CA ILE A 102 -4.29 -7.60 -1.27
C ILE A 102 -5.12 -6.48 -0.67
N SER A 103 -4.56 -5.72 0.29
CA SER A 103 -5.24 -4.60 0.94
C SER A 103 -5.63 -3.52 -0.08
N THR A 104 -4.68 -3.12 -0.93
CA THR A 104 -4.92 -2.14 -2.00
C THR A 104 -6.00 -2.62 -2.96
N ARG A 105 -5.94 -3.89 -3.39
CA ARG A 105 -6.95 -4.48 -4.26
C ARG A 105 -8.34 -4.46 -3.61
N LYS A 106 -8.44 -4.89 -2.35
CA LYS A 106 -9.70 -4.90 -1.61
C LYS A 106 -10.30 -3.49 -1.50
N TYR A 107 -9.47 -2.50 -1.16
CA TYR A 107 -9.90 -1.10 -1.13
C TYR A 107 -10.43 -0.62 -2.49
N THR A 108 -9.75 -0.96 -3.59
CA THR A 108 -10.21 -0.61 -4.94
C THR A 108 -11.52 -1.31 -5.32
N GLU A 109 -11.71 -2.57 -4.92
CA GLU A 109 -12.95 -3.32 -5.17
C GLU A 109 -14.14 -2.72 -4.42
N GLU A 110 -13.95 -2.32 -3.16
CA GLU A 110 -14.96 -1.63 -2.36
C GLU A 110 -15.34 -0.26 -2.97
N LEU A 111 -14.35 0.51 -3.44
CA LEU A 111 -14.58 1.79 -4.10
C LEU A 111 -15.35 1.63 -5.42
N ILE A 112 -14.99 0.65 -6.25
CA ILE A 112 -15.69 0.35 -7.51
C ILE A 112 -17.15 0.01 -7.22
N LYS A 113 -17.41 -0.82 -6.20
CA LYS A 113 -18.77 -1.20 -5.83
C LYS A 113 -19.63 0.00 -5.42
N GLN A 114 -19.07 0.91 -4.61
CA GLN A 114 -19.75 2.16 -4.24
C GLN A 114 -20.09 3.00 -5.48
N GLN A 115 -19.15 3.14 -6.41
CA GLN A 115 -19.38 3.87 -7.65
C GLN A 115 -20.45 3.21 -8.54
N GLU A 116 -20.48 1.88 -8.60
CA GLU A 116 -21.53 1.15 -9.33
C GLU A 116 -22.92 1.39 -8.75
N GLU A 117 -23.04 1.42 -7.42
CA GLU A 117 -24.28 1.74 -6.71
C GLU A 117 -24.73 3.19 -7.00
N GLU A 118 -23.82 4.17 -6.90
CA GLU A 118 -24.11 5.57 -7.24
C GLU A 118 -24.54 5.75 -8.70
N ILE A 119 -23.88 5.07 -9.64
CA ILE A 119 -24.24 5.12 -11.07
C ILE A 119 -25.63 4.51 -11.29
N ALA A 120 -25.98 3.45 -10.58
CA ALA A 120 -27.31 2.83 -10.69
C ALA A 120 -28.41 3.79 -10.19
N GLU A 121 -28.19 4.47 -9.06
CA GLU A 121 -29.11 5.47 -8.53
C GLU A 121 -29.26 6.67 -9.48
N GLN A 122 -28.16 7.19 -10.02
CA GLN A 122 -28.20 8.28 -10.99
C GLN A 122 -28.96 7.90 -12.26
N LYS A 123 -28.80 6.67 -12.76
CA LYS A 123 -29.57 6.17 -13.91
C LYS A 123 -31.07 6.15 -13.62
N GLN A 124 -31.48 5.72 -12.44
CA GLN A 124 -32.89 5.74 -12.04
C GLN A 124 -33.42 7.18 -11.96
N ALA A 125 -32.65 8.10 -11.38
CA ALA A 125 -33.03 9.52 -11.30
C ALA A 125 -33.16 10.17 -12.69
N ILE A 126 -32.26 9.86 -13.62
CA ILE A 126 -32.32 10.36 -15.01
C ILE A 126 -33.57 9.85 -15.71
N GLU A 127 -33.92 8.57 -15.53
CA GLU A 127 -35.14 8.01 -16.14
C GLU A 127 -36.41 8.64 -15.56
N ALA A 128 -36.46 8.86 -14.24
CA ALA A 128 -37.56 9.59 -13.60
C ALA A 128 -37.71 11.02 -14.16
N ASN A 129 -36.61 11.76 -14.24
CA ASN A 129 -36.60 13.12 -14.82
C ASN A 129 -37.03 13.13 -16.30
N ARG A 130 -36.68 12.08 -17.06
CA ARG A 130 -37.09 11.94 -18.46
C ARG A 130 -38.60 11.76 -18.58
N GLN A 131 -39.21 10.98 -17.71
CA GLN A 131 -40.66 10.78 -17.67
C GLN A 131 -41.38 12.07 -17.27
N GLU A 132 -40.88 12.77 -16.26
CA GLU A 132 -41.44 14.06 -15.83
C GLU A 132 -41.35 15.11 -16.97
N LEU A 133 -40.21 15.18 -17.67
CA LEU A 133 -40.08 16.07 -18.82
C LEU A 133 -41.07 15.73 -19.95
N ALA A 134 -41.36 14.44 -20.15
CA ALA A 134 -42.34 14.02 -21.14
C ALA A 134 -43.77 14.44 -20.74
N ALA A 135 -44.13 14.30 -19.47
CA ALA A 135 -45.40 14.78 -18.93
C ALA A 135 -45.54 16.30 -19.07
N ASN A 136 -44.52 17.05 -18.67
CA ASN A 136 -44.49 18.52 -18.79
C ASN A 136 -44.63 18.98 -20.25
N LYS A 137 -44.07 18.25 -21.22
CA LYS A 137 -44.27 18.55 -22.65
C LYS A 137 -45.72 18.34 -23.10
N GLN A 138 -46.39 17.31 -22.59
CA GLN A 138 -47.80 17.06 -22.90
C GLN A 138 -48.69 18.14 -22.29
N GLU A 139 -48.47 18.51 -21.04
CA GLU A 139 -49.19 19.60 -20.39
C GLU A 139 -48.99 20.94 -21.11
N LEU A 140 -47.75 21.25 -21.50
CA LEU A 140 -47.47 22.47 -22.27
C LEU A 140 -48.22 22.49 -23.62
N ALA A 141 -48.32 21.33 -24.29
CA ALA A 141 -49.07 21.22 -25.53
C ALA A 141 -50.57 21.44 -25.32
N ALA A 142 -51.15 20.88 -24.25
CA ALA A 142 -52.54 21.11 -23.87
C ALA A 142 -52.81 22.59 -23.55
N ASN A 143 -51.97 23.21 -22.71
CA ASN A 143 -52.08 24.62 -22.36
C ASN A 143 -51.99 25.54 -23.59
N LYS A 144 -51.18 25.17 -24.60
CA LYS A 144 -51.11 25.91 -25.86
C LYS A 144 -52.43 25.85 -26.63
N GLN A 145 -53.05 24.67 -26.72
CA GLN A 145 -54.35 24.51 -27.40
C GLN A 145 -55.45 25.29 -26.67
N GLU A 146 -55.47 25.26 -25.34
CA GLU A 146 -56.42 26.03 -24.54
C GLU A 146 -56.25 27.54 -24.76
N LEU A 147 -55.01 28.03 -24.79
CA LEU A 147 -54.73 29.44 -25.07
C LEU A 147 -55.20 29.86 -26.47
N GLU A 148 -55.01 29.01 -27.48
CA GLU A 148 -55.51 29.27 -28.83
C GLU A 148 -57.05 29.31 -28.87
N ALA A 149 -57.72 28.41 -28.14
CA ALA A 149 -59.17 28.40 -28.02
C ALA A 149 -59.71 29.65 -27.30
N GLU A 150 -59.07 30.06 -26.21
CA GLU A 150 -59.43 31.28 -25.47
C GLU A 150 -59.21 32.54 -26.31
N LYS A 151 -58.12 32.61 -27.09
CA LYS A 151 -57.93 33.70 -28.06
C LYS A 151 -59.05 33.76 -29.09
N ALA A 152 -59.43 32.62 -29.67
CA ALA A 152 -60.53 32.56 -30.64
C ALA A 152 -61.88 32.97 -30.02
N ARG A 153 -62.12 32.66 -28.73
CA ARG A 153 -63.30 33.13 -27.99
C ARG A 153 -63.24 34.65 -27.78
N ALA A 154 -62.10 35.17 -27.34
CA ALA A 154 -61.90 36.61 -27.14
C ALA A 154 -62.11 37.39 -28.45
N ASP A 155 -61.60 36.90 -29.58
CA ASP A 155 -61.79 37.52 -30.90
C ASP A 155 -63.27 37.56 -31.30
N LYS A 156 -64.03 36.48 -31.02
CA LYS A 156 -65.49 36.46 -31.23
C LYS A 156 -66.21 37.49 -30.36
N TYR A 157 -65.88 37.58 -29.08
CA TYR A 157 -66.47 38.58 -28.19
C TYR A 157 -66.14 40.01 -28.64
N ALA A 158 -64.90 40.27 -29.04
CA ALA A 158 -64.48 41.57 -29.57
C ALA A 158 -65.27 41.94 -30.85
N ALA A 159 -65.49 40.97 -31.75
CA ALA A 159 -66.31 41.20 -32.95
C ALA A 159 -67.77 41.54 -32.61
N ILE A 160 -68.38 40.84 -31.65
CA ILE A 160 -69.75 41.13 -31.18
C ILE A 160 -69.82 42.54 -30.58
N LEU A 161 -68.87 42.90 -29.70
CA LEU A 161 -68.86 44.22 -29.06
C LEU A 161 -68.72 45.35 -30.10
N ARG A 162 -67.88 45.17 -31.12
CA ARG A 162 -67.77 46.11 -32.26
C ARG A 162 -69.09 46.24 -33.04
N GLN A 163 -69.80 45.13 -33.27
CA GLN A 163 -71.10 45.15 -33.96
C GLN A 163 -72.14 45.96 -33.19
N HIS A 164 -72.08 45.96 -31.86
CA HIS A 164 -72.97 46.71 -30.99
C HIS A 164 -72.46 48.12 -30.62
N GLY A 165 -71.31 48.55 -31.15
CA GLY A 165 -70.74 49.88 -30.87
C GLY A 165 -70.22 50.07 -29.43
N LEU A 166 -69.94 48.97 -28.73
CA LEU A 166 -69.45 48.95 -27.35
C LEU A 166 -67.91 48.90 -27.24
N LEU A 167 -67.23 48.82 -28.39
CA LEU A 167 -65.79 48.78 -28.60
C LEU A 167 -65.45 49.52 -29.89
#